data_AF-A0A2V5M4R8-F1
#
_entry.id   AF-A0A2V5M4R8-F1
#
_cell.length_a   1.000
_cell.length_b   1.000
_cell.length_c   1.000
_cell.angle_alpha   90.00
_cell.angle_beta   90.00
_cell.angle_gamma   90.00
#
_symmetry.space_group_name_H-M   'P 1'
#
loop_
_entity.id
_entity.type
_entity.pdbx_description
1 polymer ?
#
loop_
_entity_poly.entity_id
_entity_poly.type
_entity_poly.pdbx_seq_one_letter_code
_entity_poly.pdbx_strand_id
1 'polypeptide(L)'
;SNTTFEEIGRVLRDHQQFIVLSHVRPDGDALGSQLALGLSLQKLGKNVGIWNQEGMLEKYSFLPRAELLTKPSATAEHVDVAIALDTAIQSRLGTTLAAVGSAKIWINIDHHVSNPGYGDLVIIDQSAPATGEI
;
A
#
# COMPACT_ATOMS: atom_id res chain seq x y z
N SER A 1 -12.86 -9.31 -9.12
CA SER A 1 -13.41 -7.95 -9.02
C SER A 1 -13.39 -7.32 -10.40
N ASN A 2 -14.36 -6.46 -10.76
CA ASN A 2 -14.32 -5.64 -11.98
C ASN A 2 -13.86 -4.20 -11.66
N THR A 3 -13.00 -4.02 -10.64
CA THR A 3 -12.49 -2.70 -10.28
C THR A 3 -11.72 -2.10 -11.45
N THR A 4 -11.91 -0.80 -11.66
CA THR A 4 -11.23 0.01 -12.68
C THR A 4 -10.28 1.02 -12.06
N PHE A 5 -9.30 1.50 -12.83
CA PHE A 5 -8.42 2.58 -12.39
C PHE A 5 -9.19 3.89 -12.15
N GLU A 6 -10.28 4.13 -12.87
CA GLU A 6 -11.16 5.29 -12.67
C GLU A 6 -11.83 5.27 -11.29
N GLU A 7 -12.27 4.10 -10.83
CA GLU A 7 -12.87 3.91 -9.50
C GLU A 7 -11.85 4.16 -8.40
N ILE A 8 -10.65 3.55 -8.50
CA ILE A 8 -9.55 3.82 -7.57
C ILE A 8 -9.21 5.31 -7.57
N GLY A 9 -9.03 5.91 -8.75
CA GLY A 9 -8.72 7.33 -8.90
C GLY A 9 -9.77 8.24 -8.26
N ARG A 10 -11.06 7.86 -8.26
CA ARG A 10 -12.12 8.58 -7.55
C ARG A 10 -11.91 8.51 -6.03
N VAL A 11 -11.67 7.31 -5.49
CA VAL A 11 -11.38 7.14 -4.05
C VAL A 11 -10.16 7.96 -3.63
N LEU A 12 -9.08 7.94 -4.41
CA LEU A 12 -7.86 8.71 -4.13
C LEU A 12 -8.14 10.23 -4.13
N ARG A 13 -9.04 10.73 -4.97
CA ARG A 13 -9.43 12.15 -5.00
C ARG A 13 -10.30 12.54 -3.81
N ASP A 14 -11.26 11.71 -3.45
CA ASP A 14 -12.34 12.07 -2.51
C ASP A 14 -11.96 11.91 -1.03
N HIS A 15 -10.86 11.23 -0.71
CA HIS A 15 -10.40 10.98 0.68
C HIS A 15 -9.12 11.73 1.02
N GLN A 16 -8.74 11.79 2.31
CA GLN A 16 -7.60 12.59 2.78
C GLN A 16 -6.56 11.82 3.60
N GLN A 17 -6.96 10.83 4.42
CA GLN A 17 -6.02 10.03 5.22
C GLN A 17 -5.78 8.66 4.59
N PHE A 18 -4.57 8.41 4.11
CA PHE A 18 -4.19 7.17 3.45
C PHE A 18 -3.08 6.46 4.20
N ILE A 19 -3.17 5.13 4.27
CA ILE A 19 -2.04 4.30 4.67
C ILE A 19 -1.70 3.35 3.52
N VAL A 20 -0.46 3.42 3.04
CA VAL A 20 0.08 2.54 1.99
C VAL A 20 0.90 1.43 2.64
N LEU A 21 0.54 0.19 2.36
CA LEU A 21 1.05 -1.03 3.01
C LEU A 21 1.68 -1.98 1.99
N SER A 22 2.54 -2.86 2.48
CA SER A 22 3.04 -4.02 1.73
C SER A 22 3.24 -5.23 2.64
N HIS A 23 3.68 -6.32 2.05
CA HIS A 23 3.93 -7.57 2.74
C HIS A 23 5.14 -7.52 3.70
N VAL A 24 5.15 -8.41 4.70
CA VAL A 24 6.29 -8.69 5.59
C VAL A 24 7.49 -9.20 4.80
N ARG A 25 8.69 -8.85 5.27
CA ARG A 25 9.96 -9.05 4.56
C ARG A 25 9.89 -8.45 3.15
N PRO A 26 9.63 -7.14 3.04
CA PRO A 26 9.41 -6.49 1.75
C PRO A 26 10.67 -6.55 0.89
N ASP A 27 10.48 -6.67 -0.42
CA ASP A 27 11.56 -6.60 -1.39
C ASP A 27 11.56 -5.26 -2.14
N GLY A 28 12.27 -5.19 -3.26
CA GLY A 28 12.40 -3.95 -4.01
C GLY A 28 11.09 -3.51 -4.68
N ASP A 29 10.23 -4.45 -5.08
CA ASP A 29 8.95 -4.15 -5.70
C ASP A 29 7.99 -3.56 -4.67
N ALA A 30 7.80 -4.26 -3.56
CA ALA A 30 7.02 -3.77 -2.42
C ALA A 30 7.44 -2.36 -1.98
N LEU A 31 8.72 -2.15 -1.67
CA LEU A 31 9.20 -0.85 -1.16
C LEU A 31 9.15 0.26 -2.21
N GLY A 32 9.49 -0.06 -3.46
CA GLY A 32 9.41 0.87 -4.59
C GLY A 32 7.98 1.34 -4.84
N SER A 33 7.04 0.38 -4.91
CA SER A 33 5.61 0.62 -5.10
C SER A 33 5.03 1.48 -3.97
N GLN A 34 5.36 1.15 -2.72
CA GLN A 34 4.95 1.93 -1.55
C GLN A 34 5.41 3.39 -1.62
N LEU A 35 6.70 3.62 -1.91
CA LEU A 35 7.23 4.99 -2.03
C LEU A 35 6.62 5.72 -3.21
N ALA A 36 6.51 5.08 -4.38
CA ALA A 36 5.98 5.71 -5.58
C ALA A 36 4.55 6.21 -5.39
N LEU A 37 3.66 5.36 -4.90
CA LEU A 37 2.27 5.74 -4.64
C LEU A 37 2.17 6.73 -3.47
N GLY A 38 2.88 6.47 -2.37
CA GLY A 38 2.83 7.32 -1.19
C GLY A 38 3.30 8.75 -1.47
N LEU A 39 4.42 8.91 -2.19
CA LEU A 39 4.93 10.22 -2.60
C LEU A 39 3.98 10.92 -3.59
N SER A 40 3.34 10.16 -4.49
CA SER A 40 2.37 10.72 -5.44
C SER A 40 1.14 11.27 -4.71
N LEU A 41 0.61 10.53 -3.73
CA LEU A 41 -0.49 10.99 -2.89
C LEU A 41 -0.10 12.22 -2.05
N GLN A 42 1.10 12.25 -1.48
CA GLN A 42 1.61 13.43 -0.77
C GLN A 42 1.70 14.66 -1.69
N LYS A 43 2.16 14.49 -2.94
CA LYS A 43 2.18 15.56 -3.93
C LYS A 43 0.79 16.09 -4.29
N LEU A 44 -0.24 15.25 -4.16
CA LEU A 44 -1.65 15.63 -4.31
C LEU A 44 -2.24 16.27 -3.04
N GLY A 45 -1.42 16.54 -2.02
CA GLY A 45 -1.83 17.20 -0.78
C GLY A 45 -2.54 16.27 0.20
N LYS A 46 -2.40 14.95 0.07
CA LYS A 46 -2.98 13.97 0.97
C LYS A 46 -2.09 13.73 2.19
N ASN A 47 -2.68 13.31 3.30
CA ASN A 47 -1.94 12.80 4.45
C ASN A 47 -1.70 11.30 4.25
N VAL A 48 -0.43 10.90 4.24
CA VAL A 48 -0.05 9.53 3.87
C VAL A 48 0.97 8.96 4.84
N GLY A 49 0.61 7.86 5.48
CA GLY A 49 1.55 6.94 6.13
C GLY A 49 2.01 5.86 5.16
N ILE A 50 3.30 5.56 5.12
CA ILE A 50 3.87 4.51 4.27
C ILE A 50 4.48 3.46 5.19
N TRP A 51 3.76 2.36 5.41
CA TRP A 51 4.08 1.41 6.48
C TRP A 51 4.27 -0.01 6.01
N ASN A 52 5.24 -0.70 6.60
CA ASN A 52 5.29 -2.17 6.58
C ASN A 52 5.83 -2.66 7.94
N GLN A 53 5.88 -3.96 8.15
CA GLN A 53 6.25 -4.52 9.46
C GLN A 53 7.71 -4.24 9.84
N GLU A 54 8.60 -4.16 8.85
CA GLU A 54 10.04 -4.00 9.06
C GLU A 54 10.48 -2.52 9.01
N GLY A 55 9.73 -1.64 8.35
CA GLY A 55 10.20 -0.33 7.91
C GLY A 55 11.15 -0.45 6.71
N MET A 56 11.94 0.58 6.45
CA MET A 56 13.00 0.51 5.44
C MET A 56 14.10 -0.47 5.83
N LEU A 57 14.51 -1.33 4.88
CA LEU A 57 15.66 -2.22 5.04
C LEU A 57 16.95 -1.54 4.55
N GLU A 58 18.07 -1.75 5.25
CA GLU A 58 19.36 -1.10 4.95
C GLU A 58 19.80 -1.24 3.48
N LYS A 59 19.65 -2.43 2.89
CA LYS A 59 20.00 -2.69 1.48
C LYS A 59 19.20 -1.86 0.47
N TYR A 60 18.07 -1.28 0.86
CA TYR A 60 17.22 -0.43 0.03
C TYR A 60 17.21 1.04 0.49
N SER A 61 18.06 1.41 1.45
CA SER A 61 18.17 2.79 1.97
C SER A 61 18.63 3.81 0.92
N PHE A 62 19.13 3.35 -0.23
CA PHE A 62 19.47 4.19 -1.37
C PHE A 62 18.24 4.74 -2.11
N LEU A 63 17.04 4.18 -1.87
CA LEU A 63 15.82 4.66 -2.51
C LEU A 63 15.51 6.09 -2.09
N PRO A 64 15.11 6.98 -3.01
CA PRO A 64 14.72 8.34 -2.66
C PRO A 64 13.59 8.34 -1.64
N ARG A 65 13.73 9.15 -0.59
CA ARG A 65 12.75 9.27 0.50
C ARG A 65 12.53 7.99 1.31
N ALA A 66 13.54 7.12 1.35
CA ALA A 66 13.57 5.88 2.13
C ALA A 66 13.15 6.07 3.61
N GLU A 67 13.43 7.25 4.19
CA GLU A 67 13.08 7.59 5.57
C GLU A 67 11.56 7.64 5.85
N LEU A 68 10.73 7.72 4.81
CA LEU A 68 9.27 7.73 4.95
C LEU A 68 8.67 6.34 5.20
N LEU A 69 9.41 5.27 4.88
CA LEU A 69 8.99 3.89 5.08
C LEU A 69 9.25 3.48 6.53
N THR A 70 8.21 3.50 7.34
CA THR A 70 8.30 3.24 8.77
C THR A 70 7.44 2.04 9.19
N LYS A 71 7.58 1.65 10.44
CA LYS A 71 6.58 0.82 11.10
C LYS A 71 5.33 1.66 11.41
N PRO A 72 4.16 1.05 11.64
CA PRO A 72 2.98 1.78 12.09
C PRO A 72 3.29 2.63 13.33
N SER A 73 2.63 3.78 13.44
CA SER A 73 2.74 4.61 14.65
C SER A 73 2.10 3.88 15.83
N ALA A 74 2.58 4.17 17.05
CA ALA A 74 2.03 3.57 18.27
C ALA A 74 0.61 4.07 18.59
N THR A 75 0.15 5.12 17.92
CA THR A 75 -1.16 5.73 18.05
C THR A 75 -2.05 5.29 16.91
N ALA A 76 -3.29 4.88 17.21
CA ALA A 76 -4.27 4.59 16.18
C ALA A 76 -4.57 5.86 15.36
N GLU A 77 -4.26 5.84 14.08
CA GLU A 77 -4.59 6.93 13.16
C GLU A 77 -6.01 6.77 12.62
N HIS A 78 -6.66 7.91 12.35
CA HIS A 78 -7.88 7.89 11.54
C HIS A 78 -7.48 7.59 10.10
N VAL A 79 -7.84 6.41 9.60
CA VAL A 79 -7.53 5.98 8.25
C VAL A 79 -8.81 6.01 7.42
N ASP A 80 -8.82 6.77 6.34
CA ASP A 80 -9.92 6.70 5.38
C ASP A 80 -9.74 5.48 4.48
N VAL A 81 -8.53 5.35 3.92
CA VAL A 81 -8.21 4.34 2.90
C VAL A 81 -6.92 3.61 3.24
N ALA A 82 -6.98 2.30 3.33
CA ALA A 82 -5.81 1.42 3.39
C ALA A 82 -5.54 0.85 2.00
N ILE A 83 -4.29 0.96 1.52
CA ILE A 83 -3.88 0.48 0.20
C ILE A 83 -2.79 -0.57 0.40
N ALA A 84 -3.09 -1.84 0.10
CA ALA A 84 -2.13 -2.94 0.15
C ALA A 84 -1.53 -3.17 -1.25
N LEU A 85 -0.25 -2.88 -1.40
CA LEU A 85 0.53 -3.10 -2.61
C LEU A 85 1.33 -4.40 -2.49
N ASP A 86 1.47 -5.11 -3.60
CA ASP A 86 2.33 -6.28 -3.72
C ASP A 86 2.06 -7.36 -2.66
N THR A 87 0.79 -7.53 -2.31
CA THR A 87 0.39 -8.37 -1.18
C THR A 87 -0.75 -9.28 -1.60
N ALA A 88 -0.43 -10.57 -1.75
CA ALA A 88 -1.39 -11.57 -2.21
C ALA A 88 -2.48 -11.92 -1.19
N ILE A 89 -2.17 -11.89 0.11
CA ILE A 89 -3.15 -12.23 1.17
C ILE A 89 -2.97 -11.31 2.37
N GLN A 90 -4.06 -10.95 3.05
CA GLN A 90 -4.03 -10.00 4.18
C GLN A 90 -3.07 -10.39 5.31
N SER A 91 -2.91 -11.69 5.59
CA SER A 91 -1.99 -12.16 6.64
C SER A 91 -0.53 -11.78 6.38
N ARG A 92 -0.17 -11.50 5.12
CA ARG A 92 1.16 -11.03 4.74
C ARG A 92 1.41 -9.58 5.11
N LEU A 93 0.39 -8.78 5.46
CA LEU A 93 0.58 -7.42 5.99
C LEU A 93 1.21 -7.43 7.40
N GLY A 94 1.13 -8.56 8.10
CA GLY A 94 1.74 -8.72 9.42
C GLY A 94 1.10 -7.81 10.47
N THR A 95 1.93 -7.20 11.32
CA THR A 95 1.45 -6.35 12.42
C THR A 95 0.80 -5.04 11.97
N THR A 96 1.01 -4.62 10.72
CA THR A 96 0.41 -3.38 10.20
C THR A 96 -1.10 -3.47 10.01
N LEU A 97 -1.62 -4.68 9.79
CA LEU A 97 -3.06 -4.91 9.60
C LEU A 97 -3.89 -4.40 10.78
N ALA A 98 -3.40 -4.58 12.02
CA ALA A 98 -4.08 -4.10 13.21
C ALA A 98 -4.10 -2.57 13.31
N ALA A 99 -3.06 -1.90 12.79
CA ALA A 99 -2.94 -0.44 12.84
C ALA A 99 -3.90 0.28 11.89
N VAL A 100 -4.39 -0.42 10.86
CA VAL A 100 -5.33 0.12 9.87
C VAL A 100 -6.74 -0.46 10.01
N GLY A 101 -7.06 -1.08 11.15
CA GLY A 101 -8.38 -1.65 11.39
C GLY A 101 -9.55 -0.65 11.35
N SER A 102 -9.25 0.65 11.41
CA SER A 102 -10.22 1.75 11.27
C SER A 102 -10.49 2.17 9.81
N ALA A 103 -9.74 1.62 8.84
CA ALA A 103 -9.86 1.97 7.43
C ALA A 103 -11.27 1.66 6.91
N LYS A 104 -11.89 2.65 6.27
CA LYS A 104 -13.25 2.54 5.72
C LYS A 104 -13.26 1.85 4.37
N ILE A 105 -12.17 1.99 3.61
CA ILE A 105 -11.99 1.44 2.27
C ILE A 105 -10.64 0.74 2.18
N TRP A 106 -10.64 -0.46 1.62
CA TRP A 106 -9.47 -1.25 1.30
C TRP A 106 -9.26 -1.34 -0.20
N ILE A 107 -8.06 -0.96 -0.63
CA ILE A 107 -7.60 -1.13 -2.01
C ILE A 107 -6.47 -2.17 -2.01
N ASN A 108 -6.51 -3.13 -2.92
CA ASN A 108 -5.43 -4.07 -3.16
C ASN A 108 -4.97 -4.00 -4.62
N ILE A 109 -3.70 -3.71 -4.83
CA ILE A 109 -3.05 -3.69 -6.14
C ILE A 109 -1.88 -4.66 -6.08
N ASP A 110 -1.90 -5.68 -6.94
CA ASP A 110 -0.96 -6.78 -6.86
C ASP A 110 -0.80 -7.46 -8.23
N HIS A 111 0.24 -8.27 -8.38
CA HIS A 111 0.52 -9.03 -9.60
C HIS A 111 0.59 -10.54 -9.36
N HIS A 112 0.54 -10.99 -8.11
CA HIS A 112 0.65 -12.40 -7.76
C HIS A 112 -0.55 -13.23 -8.24
N VAL A 113 -0.27 -14.30 -8.99
CA VAL A 113 -1.28 -15.30 -9.43
C VAL A 113 -2.01 -15.95 -8.24
N SER A 114 -1.35 -16.02 -7.09
CA SER A 114 -1.90 -16.62 -5.86
C SER A 114 -2.85 -15.69 -5.08
N ASN A 115 -3.02 -14.44 -5.49
CA ASN A 115 -3.89 -13.50 -4.83
C ASN A 115 -5.37 -13.86 -5.08
N PRO A 116 -6.17 -14.19 -4.03
CA PRO A 116 -7.58 -14.55 -4.18
C PRO A 116 -8.49 -13.32 -4.41
N GLY A 117 -7.94 -12.11 -4.33
CA GLY A 117 -8.65 -10.84 -4.33
C GLY A 117 -9.23 -10.52 -2.96
N TYR A 118 -8.75 -9.46 -2.31
CA TYR A 118 -9.28 -8.99 -1.04
C TYR A 118 -9.33 -7.46 -0.96
N GLY A 119 -10.23 -6.95 -0.12
CA GLY A 119 -10.53 -5.52 -0.03
C GLY A 119 -11.76 -5.14 -0.85
N ASP A 120 -12.08 -3.85 -0.86
CA ASP A 120 -13.26 -3.31 -1.54
C ASP A 120 -12.97 -3.04 -3.03
N LEU A 121 -11.76 -2.58 -3.34
CA LEU A 121 -11.29 -2.30 -4.70
C LEU A 121 -10.02 -3.10 -4.98
N VAL A 122 -10.01 -3.89 -6.06
CA VAL A 122 -8.95 -4.88 -6.31
C VAL A 122 -8.52 -4.87 -7.76
N ILE A 123 -7.24 -4.57 -8.01
CA ILE A 123 -6.56 -4.72 -9.30
C ILE A 123 -5.52 -5.83 -9.15
N ILE A 124 -5.65 -6.90 -9.92
CA ILE A 124 -4.65 -7.97 -9.99
C ILE A 124 -4.26 -8.12 -11.45
N ASP A 125 -3.04 -7.72 -11.81
CA ASP A 125 -2.49 -7.89 -13.15
C ASP A 125 -1.35 -8.91 -13.15
N GLN A 126 -1.69 -10.16 -13.49
CA GLN A 126 -0.71 -11.26 -13.54
C GLN A 126 0.26 -11.16 -14.73
N SER A 127 -0.02 -10.26 -15.68
CA SER A 127 0.87 -10.01 -16.81
C SER A 127 1.96 -8.99 -16.47
N ALA A 128 1.73 -8.17 -15.43
CA ALA A 128 2.72 -7.24 -14.92
C ALA A 128 3.88 -7.99 -14.22
N PRO A 129 5.15 -7.68 -14.54
CA PRO A 129 6.31 -8.31 -13.92
C PRO A 129 6.51 -7.91 -12.45
N ALA A 130 5.88 -6.81 -12.03
CA ALA A 130 6.00 -6.21 -10.71
C ALA A 130 4.78 -5.31 -10.44
N THR A 131 4.38 -5.17 -9.17
CA THR A 131 3.36 -4.20 -8.74
C THR A 131 3.77 -2.78 -9.10
N GLY A 132 5.06 -2.44 -9.09
CA GLY A 132 5.56 -1.11 -9.43
C GLY A 132 5.35 -0.69 -10.90
N GLU A 133 4.95 -1.61 -11.78
CA GLU A 133 4.51 -1.30 -13.14
C GLU A 133 3.03 -0.86 -13.21
N ILE A 134 2.20 -1.35 -12.27
CA ILE A 134 0.75 -1.14 -12.21
C ILE A 134 0.44 0.25 -11.64
#